data_AF-A0A951XE12-F1
#
_entry.id   AF-A0A951XE12-F1
#
_cell.length_a   1.000
_cell.length_b   1.000
_cell.length_c   1.000
_cell.angle_alpha   90.00
_cell.angle_beta   90.00
_cell.angle_gamma   90.00
#
_symmetry.space_group_name_H-M   'P 1'
#
loop_
_entity.id
_entity.type
_entity.pdbx_description
1 polymer ?
#
loop_
_entity_poly.entity_id
_entity_poly.type
_entity_poly.pdbx_seq_one_letter_code
_entity_poly.pdbx_strand_id
1 'polypeptide(L)'
;MVFIFRLLQPFLLLLFLAGVPGVSAAQKIRIACVGNSITQGVRLSHPTEESYPAQLQQLLGNGYEVLNFGVSGKTVIPANGYSATDAYQKALHSRPDVVTIKLGTNDSRLPYRLEVPEQFDD
;
A
#
# COMPACT_ATOMS: atom_id res chain seq x y z
N MET A 1 5.25 -2.41 -63.65
CA MET A 1 4.31 -2.74 -62.55
C MET A 1 4.99 -3.18 -61.24
N VAL A 2 6.33 -3.15 -61.12
CA VAL A 2 7.08 -3.56 -59.89
C VAL A 2 7.52 -2.34 -59.05
N PHE A 3 7.66 -1.16 -59.65
CA PHE A 3 8.09 0.08 -58.97
C PHE A 3 7.02 0.70 -58.05
N ILE A 4 5.72 0.53 -58.36
CA ILE A 4 4.62 1.07 -57.55
C ILE A 4 4.52 0.34 -56.20
N PHE A 5 4.81 -0.98 -56.18
CA PHE A 5 4.82 -1.77 -54.94
C PHE A 5 5.96 -1.37 -53.98
N ARG A 6 7.09 -0.85 -54.47
CA ARG A 6 8.21 -0.37 -53.64
C ARG A 6 7.97 0.99 -52.98
N LEU A 7 7.12 1.84 -53.57
CA LEU A 7 6.75 3.15 -53.00
C LEU A 7 5.60 3.08 -51.99
N LEU A 8 4.78 2.03 -52.05
CA LEU A 8 3.69 1.77 -51.09
C LEU A 8 4.15 1.00 -49.84
N GLN A 9 5.29 0.31 -49.93
CA GLN A 9 5.88 -0.49 -48.85
C GLN A 9 6.19 0.28 -47.54
N PRO A 10 6.72 1.54 -47.56
CA PRO A 10 6.94 2.28 -46.31
C PRO A 10 5.64 2.83 -45.70
N PHE A 11 4.61 3.09 -46.51
CA PHE A 11 3.30 3.54 -46.04
C PHE A 11 2.54 2.44 -45.31
N LEU A 12 2.67 1.19 -45.77
CA LEU A 12 2.08 0.01 -45.12
C LEU A 12 2.75 -0.31 -43.78
N LEU A 13 4.06 -0.03 -43.65
CA LEU A 13 4.81 -0.21 -42.39
C LEU A 13 4.42 0.83 -41.32
N LEU A 14 4.13 2.08 -41.73
CA LEU A 14 3.68 3.16 -40.84
C LEU A 14 2.26 2.92 -40.28
N LEU A 15 1.38 2.34 -41.08
CA LEU A 15 0.02 1.94 -40.64
C LEU A 15 0.05 0.79 -39.62
N PHE A 16 1.07 -0.06 -39.66
CA PHE A 16 1.25 -1.14 -38.67
C PHE A 16 1.75 -0.63 -37.31
N LEU A 17 2.50 0.49 -37.27
CA LEU A 17 2.94 1.11 -36.01
C LEU A 17 1.83 1.90 -35.30
N ALA A 18 0.82 2.37 -36.03
CA ALA A 18 -0.30 3.14 -35.48
C ALA A 18 -1.41 2.28 -34.83
N GLY A 19 -1.34 0.94 -35.01
CA GLY A 19 -2.39 0.01 -34.63
C GLY A 19 -2.15 -0.79 -33.36
N VAL A 20 -1.14 -0.48 -32.55
CA VAL A 20 -0.95 -1.18 -31.26
C VAL A 20 -2.02 -0.64 -30.29
N PRO A 21 -3.05 -1.43 -29.91
CA PRO A 21 -3.94 -1.00 -28.84
C PRO A 21 -3.07 -0.76 -27.61
N GLY A 22 -3.12 0.46 -27.07
CA GLY A 22 -2.38 0.80 -25.86
C GLY A 22 -2.71 -0.23 -24.80
N VAL A 23 -1.68 -0.95 -24.33
CA VAL A 23 -1.83 -1.89 -23.21
C VAL A 23 -2.34 -1.06 -22.04
N SER A 24 -3.64 -1.18 -21.74
CA SER A 24 -4.22 -0.57 -20.55
C SER A 24 -3.56 -1.27 -19.35
N ALA A 25 -2.67 -0.57 -18.66
CA ALA A 25 -2.10 -1.09 -17.44
C ALA A 25 -3.26 -1.31 -16.46
N ALA A 26 -3.50 -2.57 -16.08
CA ALA A 26 -4.52 -2.90 -15.11
C ALA A 26 -4.29 -2.05 -13.84
N GLN A 27 -5.33 -1.40 -13.35
CA GLN A 27 -5.25 -0.62 -12.12
C GLN A 27 -4.79 -1.54 -10.98
N LYS A 28 -3.73 -1.16 -10.29
CA LYS A 28 -3.24 -1.92 -9.13
C LYS A 28 -4.24 -1.86 -7.98
N ILE A 29 -4.37 -2.96 -7.25
CA ILE A 29 -5.13 -3.00 -6.00
C ILE A 29 -4.25 -2.40 -4.90
N ARG A 30 -4.73 -1.33 -4.26
CA ARG A 30 -3.98 -0.63 -3.22
C ARG A 30 -4.32 -1.17 -1.84
N ILE A 31 -3.29 -1.53 -1.07
CA ILE A 31 -3.41 -1.99 0.30
C ILE A 31 -2.77 -0.97 1.24
N ALA A 32 -3.55 -0.36 2.12
CA ALA A 32 -3.02 0.49 3.19
C ALA A 32 -2.75 -0.35 4.44
N CYS A 33 -1.48 -0.51 4.80
CA CYS A 33 -1.07 -1.17 6.03
C CYS A 33 -0.98 -0.14 7.16
N VAL A 34 -2.01 -0.10 8.01
CA VAL A 34 -2.11 0.77 9.19
C VAL A 34 -1.62 0.03 10.43
N GLY A 35 -0.81 0.69 11.26
CA GLY A 35 -0.48 0.13 12.57
C GLY A 35 0.64 0.84 13.29
N ASN A 36 1.24 0.14 14.26
CA ASN A 36 2.30 0.71 15.10
C ASN A 36 3.71 0.32 14.63
N SER A 37 4.66 0.25 15.55
CA SER A 37 6.06 -0.11 15.31
C SER A 37 6.24 -1.41 14.54
N ILE A 38 5.34 -2.38 14.74
CA ILE A 38 5.40 -3.66 14.02
C ILE A 38 5.05 -3.48 12.54
N THR A 39 4.08 -2.62 12.23
CA THR A 39 3.77 -2.26 10.83
C THR A 39 4.88 -1.43 10.22
N GLN A 40 5.41 -0.46 10.96
CA GLN A 40 6.51 0.39 10.52
C GLN A 40 7.80 -0.40 10.25
N GLY A 41 7.98 -1.57 10.88
CA GLY A 41 9.21 -2.37 10.78
C GLY A 41 10.31 -1.90 11.71
N VAL A 42 9.98 -1.31 12.86
CA VAL A 42 10.97 -0.85 13.84
C VAL A 42 11.78 -2.05 14.35
N ARG A 43 13.12 -1.88 14.43
CA ARG A 43 14.15 -2.90 14.74
C ARG A 43 14.53 -3.85 13.62
N LEU A 44 13.95 -3.73 12.44
CA LEU A 44 14.46 -4.42 11.25
C LEU A 44 15.69 -3.69 10.71
N SER A 45 16.62 -4.43 10.14
CA SER A 45 17.83 -3.86 9.52
C SER A 45 17.46 -3.14 8.23
N HIS A 46 16.51 -3.69 7.47
CA HIS A 46 16.03 -3.13 6.21
C HIS A 46 14.50 -3.07 6.18
N PRO A 47 13.84 -2.15 6.91
CA PRO A 47 12.38 -2.11 7.00
C PRO A 47 11.66 -1.98 5.64
N THR A 48 12.28 -1.36 4.64
CA THR A 48 11.74 -1.24 3.27
C THR A 48 11.67 -2.58 2.52
N GLU A 49 12.37 -3.60 3.00
CA GLU A 49 12.44 -4.93 2.40
C GLU A 49 11.87 -6.00 3.34
N GLU A 50 12.12 -5.88 4.65
CA GLU A 50 11.85 -6.90 5.65
C GLU A 50 10.53 -6.68 6.41
N SER A 51 9.97 -5.46 6.42
CA SER A 51 8.71 -5.20 7.13
C SER A 51 7.58 -6.03 6.53
N TYR A 52 6.56 -6.38 7.33
CA TYR A 52 5.47 -7.19 6.80
C TYR A 52 4.76 -6.53 5.58
N PRO A 53 4.60 -5.19 5.49
CA PRO A 53 4.07 -4.58 4.27
C PRO A 53 5.01 -4.75 3.06
N ALA A 54 6.33 -4.70 3.26
CA ALA A 54 7.31 -4.95 2.20
C ALA A 54 7.29 -6.40 1.73
N GLN A 55 7.25 -7.35 2.67
CA GLN A 55 7.08 -8.78 2.37
C GLN A 55 5.74 -9.05 1.66
N LEU A 56 4.67 -8.39 2.08
CA LEU A 56 3.37 -8.49 1.42
C LEU A 56 3.42 -7.97 -0.03
N GLN A 57 4.13 -6.86 -0.28
CA GLN A 57 4.34 -6.35 -1.64
C GLN A 57 5.07 -7.37 -2.52
N GLN A 58 6.11 -8.03 -1.99
CA GLN A 58 6.86 -9.06 -2.72
C GLN A 58 6.00 -10.27 -3.07
N LEU A 59 5.18 -10.73 -2.11
CA LEU A 59 4.30 -11.90 -2.30
C LEU A 59 3.16 -11.63 -3.31
N LEU A 60 2.58 -10.43 -3.28
CA LEU A 60 1.45 -10.06 -4.13
C LEU A 60 1.87 -9.60 -5.53
N GLY A 61 3.08 -9.06 -5.67
CA GLY A 61 3.65 -8.64 -6.93
C GLY A 61 2.98 -7.41 -7.57
N ASN A 62 3.19 -7.26 -8.88
CA ASN A 62 2.93 -6.01 -9.60
C ASN A 62 1.45 -5.60 -9.72
N GLY A 63 0.52 -6.54 -9.47
CA GLY A 63 -0.92 -6.24 -9.44
C GLY A 63 -1.36 -5.43 -8.21
N TYR A 64 -0.46 -5.24 -7.24
CA TYR A 64 -0.75 -4.59 -5.97
C TYR A 64 0.20 -3.43 -5.69
N GLU A 65 -0.31 -2.46 -4.94
CA GLU A 65 0.45 -1.37 -4.34
C GLU A 65 0.24 -1.43 -2.82
N VAL A 66 1.24 -1.92 -2.09
CA VAL A 66 1.18 -2.03 -0.63
C VAL A 66 1.89 -0.83 0.01
N LEU A 67 1.15 -0.06 0.79
CA LEU A 67 1.62 1.18 1.41
C LEU A 67 1.75 1.01 2.92
N ASN A 68 2.93 1.30 3.45
CA ASN A 68 3.19 1.22 4.89
C ASN A 68 2.87 2.56 5.57
N PHE A 69 1.85 2.55 6.43
CA PHE A 69 1.47 3.70 7.26
C PHE A 69 1.77 3.44 8.75
N GLY A 70 2.72 2.57 9.08
CA GLY A 70 3.06 2.29 10.47
C GLY A 70 3.65 3.49 11.21
N VAL A 71 3.19 3.73 12.44
CA VAL A 71 3.75 4.77 13.35
C VAL A 71 4.07 4.17 14.71
N SER A 72 5.35 4.10 15.07
CA SER A 72 5.81 3.57 16.35
C SER A 72 5.06 4.13 17.55
N GLY A 73 4.79 3.27 18.53
CA GLY A 73 4.23 3.66 19.82
C GLY A 73 2.75 4.03 19.83
N LYS A 74 2.06 4.03 18.68
CA LYS A 74 0.64 4.43 18.62
C LYS A 74 -0.34 3.35 19.09
N THR A 75 -1.46 3.83 19.62
CA THR A 75 -2.55 3.05 20.22
C THR A 75 -3.85 3.23 19.42
N VAL A 76 -4.87 2.45 19.73
CA VAL A 76 -6.27 2.75 19.39
C VAL A 76 -6.84 3.77 20.37
N ILE A 77 -6.40 3.73 21.63
CA ILE A 77 -6.80 4.66 22.69
C ILE A 77 -6.52 6.13 22.29
N PRO A 78 -7.50 7.06 22.38
CA PRO A 78 -7.38 8.43 21.89
C PRO A 78 -6.21 9.23 22.48
N ALA A 79 -5.86 9.03 23.75
CA ALA A 79 -4.79 9.78 24.43
C ALA A 79 -3.44 9.69 23.71
N ASN A 80 -3.17 8.58 23.00
CA ASN A 80 -2.02 8.42 22.11
C ASN A 80 -2.41 7.77 20.77
N GLY A 81 -3.60 8.15 20.30
CA GLY A 81 -4.27 7.51 19.17
C GLY A 81 -3.49 7.60 17.87
N TYR A 82 -3.48 6.51 17.12
CA TYR A 82 -2.98 6.48 15.75
C TYR A 82 -3.76 7.45 14.83
N SER A 83 -5.05 7.66 15.09
CA SER A 83 -5.92 8.56 14.31
C SER A 83 -5.47 10.02 14.32
N ALA A 84 -4.69 10.44 15.31
CA ALA A 84 -4.14 11.79 15.40
C ALA A 84 -2.85 11.99 14.59
N THR A 85 -2.39 10.98 13.83
CA THR A 85 -1.13 11.04 13.08
C THR A 85 -1.31 11.47 11.62
N ASP A 86 -0.26 12.05 11.03
CA ASP A 86 -0.22 12.30 9.59
C ASP A 86 -0.33 11.02 8.77
N ALA A 87 0.15 9.89 9.29
CA ALA A 87 0.05 8.59 8.62
C ALA A 87 -1.40 8.13 8.48
N TYR A 88 -2.27 8.43 9.45
CA TYR A 88 -3.70 8.21 9.34
C TYR A 88 -4.31 9.02 8.20
N GLN A 89 -3.98 10.31 8.11
CA GLN A 89 -4.46 11.17 7.01
C GLN A 89 -3.94 10.71 5.65
N LYS A 90 -2.66 10.34 5.56
CA LYS A 90 -2.07 9.77 4.33
C LYS A 90 -2.72 8.44 3.94
N ALA A 91 -3.05 7.59 4.90
CA ALA A 91 -3.78 6.35 4.64
C ALA A 91 -5.16 6.62 4.05
N LEU A 92 -5.92 7.58 4.59
CA LEU A 92 -7.21 8.01 4.02
C LEU A 92 -7.06 8.57 2.60
N HIS A 93 -6.11 9.47 2.39
CA HIS A 93 -5.87 10.09 1.08
C HIS A 93 -5.31 9.12 0.04
N SER A 94 -4.72 8.00 0.48
CA SER A 94 -4.24 6.97 -0.43
C SER A 94 -5.36 6.28 -1.19
N ARG A 95 -6.63 6.43 -0.78
CA ARG A 95 -7.79 5.74 -1.38
C ARG A 95 -7.52 4.25 -1.59
N PRO A 96 -7.28 3.50 -0.50
CA PRO A 96 -6.97 2.08 -0.60
C PRO A 96 -8.22 1.27 -0.96
N ASP A 97 -8.02 0.15 -1.65
CA ASP A 97 -9.05 -0.86 -1.89
C ASP A 97 -9.16 -1.81 -0.69
N VAL A 98 -8.03 -2.05 0.00
CA VAL A 98 -7.93 -2.91 1.19
C VAL A 98 -7.18 -2.17 2.29
N VAL A 99 -7.65 -2.29 3.53
CA VAL A 99 -6.97 -1.76 4.71
C VAL A 99 -6.66 -2.89 5.67
N THR A 100 -5.40 -2.99 6.11
CA THR A 100 -5.03 -3.83 7.26
C THR A 100 -4.82 -2.94 8.47
N ILE A 101 -5.37 -3.32 9.62
CA ILE A 101 -5.21 -2.58 10.88
C ILE A 101 -4.51 -3.49 11.88
N LYS A 102 -3.28 -3.12 12.26
CA LYS A 102 -2.49 -3.84 13.26
C LYS A 102 -2.03 -2.91 14.38
N LEU A 103 -2.98 -2.61 15.28
CA LEU A 103 -2.83 -1.82 16.50
C LEU A 103 -3.21 -2.69 17.72
N GLY A 104 -3.00 -2.20 18.95
CA GLY A 104 -3.37 -2.92 20.19
C GLY A 104 -2.19 -3.29 21.08
N THR A 105 -0.99 -3.51 20.54
CA THR A 105 0.17 -3.94 21.36
C THR A 105 0.69 -2.85 22.31
N ASN A 106 0.43 -1.57 22.02
CA ASN A 106 0.75 -0.47 22.93
C ASN A 106 -0.39 -0.16 23.90
N ASP A 107 -1.63 -0.46 23.51
CA ASP A 107 -2.83 -0.28 24.35
C ASP A 107 -2.76 -1.14 25.61
N SER A 108 -2.14 -2.33 25.53
CA SER A 108 -1.93 -3.21 26.68
C SER A 108 -0.81 -2.77 27.64
N ARG A 109 -0.12 -1.66 27.35
CA ARG A 109 0.95 -1.12 28.19
C ARG A 109 0.47 0.06 29.02
N LEU A 110 1.11 0.27 30.17
CA LEU A 110 0.87 1.47 30.98
C LEU A 110 1.35 2.74 30.26
N PRO A 111 0.67 3.88 30.45
CA PRO A 111 -0.55 4.04 31.27
C PRO A 111 -1.84 3.57 30.58
N TYR A 112 -1.81 3.39 29.25
CA TYR A 112 -3.00 3.18 28.41
C TYR A 112 -3.87 1.99 28.82
N ARG A 113 -3.27 0.91 29.35
CA ARG A 113 -4.02 -0.24 29.86
C ARG A 113 -5.08 0.15 30.91
N LEU A 114 -4.81 1.16 31.73
CA LEU A 114 -5.74 1.61 32.79
C LEU A 114 -6.87 2.50 32.27
N GLU A 115 -6.79 2.95 31.01
CA GLU A 115 -7.83 3.76 30.38
C GLU A 115 -8.98 2.92 29.82
N VAL A 116 -8.80 1.60 29.74
CA VAL A 116 -9.85 0.65 29.34
C VAL A 116 -10.61 0.23 30.60
N PRO A 117 -11.93 0.50 30.69
CA PRO A 117 -12.75 0.02 31.80
C PRO A 117 -12.61 -1.51 31.94
N GLU A 118 -12.46 -2.00 33.17
CA GLU A 118 -12.27 -3.44 33.45
C GLU A 118 -13.52 -4.29 33.15
N GLN A 119 -14.64 -3.66 32.80
CA GLN A 119 -15.88 -4.34 32.42
C GLN A 119 -15.83 -4.82 30.97
N PHE A 120 -15.46 -6.09 30.81
CA PHE A 120 -15.95 -6.91 29.71
C PHE A 120 -17.30 -7.47 30.18
N ASP A 121 -18.40 -6.95 29.62
CA ASP A 121 -19.69 -7.64 29.69
C ASP A 121 -19.59 -8.83 28.73
N ASP A 122 -19.48 -10.05 29.29
CA ASP A 122 -19.59 -11.33 28.57
C ASP A 122 -21.03 -11.57 28.08
#